data_AF-A0A6V7X912-F1
#
_entry.id   AF-A0A6V7X912-F1
#
_cell.length_a   1.000
_cell.length_b   1.000
_cell.length_c   1.000
_cell.angle_alpha   90.00
_cell.angle_beta   90.00
_cell.angle_gamma   90.00
#
_symmetry.space_group_name_H-M   'P 1'
#
loop_
_entity.id
_entity.type
_entity.pdbx_description
1 polymer ?
#
loop_
_entity_poly.entity_id
_entity_poly.type
_entity_poly.pdbx_seq_one_letter_code
_entity_poly.pdbx_strand_id
1 'polypeptide(L)'
;MRDKSRAVVYKKRRCFTYGNVYFHLDIYVHPLPPACIGSPIILETYTTHLIGDPTPSLPNFLEVVREITGEPGYSMFNMTSSTPPTTNNIS
;
A
#
# COMPACT_ATOMS: atom_id res chain seq x y z
N MET A 1 13.40 15.27 -17.63
CA MET A 1 13.78 13.93 -18.13
C MET A 1 13.06 12.89 -17.26
N ARG A 2 12.31 11.94 -17.83
CA ARG A 2 11.61 10.90 -17.05
C ARG A 2 12.62 9.80 -16.68
N ASP A 3 12.66 9.42 -15.41
CA ASP A 3 13.50 8.31 -14.94
C ASP A 3 13.00 7.00 -15.54
N LYS A 4 13.84 6.34 -16.33
CA LYS A 4 13.52 5.08 -17.03
C LYS A 4 13.50 3.87 -16.09
N SER A 5 14.05 4.00 -14.88
CA SER A 5 13.97 2.95 -13.84
C SER A 5 12.61 2.87 -13.16
N ARG A 6 11.71 3.84 -13.45
CA ARG A 6 10.41 3.99 -12.80
C ARG A 6 9.24 3.69 -13.73
N ALA A 7 8.37 2.80 -13.27
CA ALA A 7 7.10 2.52 -13.90
C ALA A 7 6.04 3.54 -13.44
N VAL A 8 5.13 3.89 -14.36
CA VAL A 8 3.92 4.64 -14.00
C VAL A 8 2.99 3.71 -13.25
N VAL A 9 2.55 4.14 -12.08
CA VAL A 9 1.60 3.40 -11.24
C VAL A 9 0.23 4.02 -11.38
N TYR A 10 -0.74 3.21 -11.82
CA TYR A 10 -2.13 3.61 -11.89
C TYR A 10 -2.86 3.11 -10.63
N LYS A 11 -3.59 4.01 -9.97
CA LYS A 11 -4.38 3.66 -8.79
C LYS A 11 -5.70 4.43 -8.74
N LYS A 12 -6.71 3.80 -8.16
CA LYS A 12 -7.96 4.44 -7.75
C LYS A 12 -7.89 4.64 -6.24
N ARG A 13 -7.93 5.91 -5.81
CA ARG A 13 -7.99 6.27 -4.39
C ARG A 13 -9.44 6.48 -3.98
N ARG A 14 -9.89 5.78 -2.96
CA ARG A 14 -11.14 6.06 -2.24
C ARG A 14 -10.78 6.63 -0.89
N CYS A 15 -11.47 7.69 -0.48
CA CYS A 15 -11.26 8.28 0.83
C CYS A 15 -12.57 8.21 1.61
N PHE A 16 -12.47 7.92 2.91
CA PHE A 16 -13.62 7.90 3.79
C PHE A 16 -13.19 8.24 5.21
N THR A 17 -14.13 8.72 5.99
CA THR A 17 -13.97 8.92 7.43
C THR A 17 -14.73 7.82 8.16
N TYR A 18 -14.14 7.28 9.21
CA TYR A 18 -14.81 6.38 10.13
C TYR A 18 -14.43 6.73 11.56
N GLY A 19 -15.42 7.01 12.39
CA GLY A 19 -15.20 7.65 13.69
C GLY A 19 -14.54 9.02 13.52
N ASN A 20 -13.36 9.17 14.13
CA ASN A 20 -12.52 10.38 14.08
C ASN A 20 -11.28 10.23 13.18
N VAL A 21 -11.20 9.16 12.39
CA VAL A 21 -10.03 8.87 11.56
C VAL A 21 -10.38 8.91 10.08
N TYR A 22 -9.48 9.51 9.31
CA TYR A 22 -9.60 9.65 7.86
C TYR A 22 -8.68 8.63 7.17
N PHE A 23 -9.25 7.87 6.24
CA PHE A 23 -8.58 6.76 5.58
C PHE A 23 -8.45 6.98 4.08
N HIS A 24 -7.33 6.54 3.51
CA HIS A 24 -7.09 6.42 2.08
C HIS A 24 -7.01 4.94 1.70
N LEU A 25 -7.87 4.50 0.80
CA LEU A 25 -7.83 3.17 0.21
C LEU A 25 -7.30 3.28 -1.23
N ASP A 26 -6.08 2.82 -1.44
CA ASP A 26 -5.43 2.75 -2.73
C ASP A 26 -5.64 1.39 -3.37
N ILE A 27 -6.35 1.39 -4.50
CA ILE A 27 -6.58 0.20 -5.32
C ILE A 27 -5.72 0.34 -6.58
N TYR A 28 -4.65 -0.44 -6.68
CA TYR A 28 -3.77 -0.43 -7.85
C TYR A 28 -4.45 -1.09 -9.05
N VAL A 29 -4.34 -0.49 -10.23
CA VAL A 29 -5.01 -0.95 -11.46
C VAL A 29 -4.02 -1.15 -12.60
N HIS A 30 -4.41 -1.98 -13.57
CA HIS A 30 -3.57 -2.26 -14.74
C HIS A 30 -3.31 -1.02 -15.62
N PRO A 31 -2.12 -0.93 -16.25
CA PRO A 31 -0.97 -1.84 -16.11
C PRO A 31 -0.28 -1.70 -14.75
N LEU A 32 -0.05 -2.83 -14.09
CA LEU A 32 0.61 -2.90 -12.78
C LEU A 32 2.11 -3.07 -12.98
N PRO A 33 2.96 -2.38 -12.20
CA PRO A 33 4.37 -2.74 -12.11
C PRO A 33 4.53 -4.21 -11.68
N PRO A 34 5.64 -4.87 -12.03
CA PRO A 34 5.93 -6.23 -11.58
C PRO A 34 5.84 -6.41 -10.05
N ALA A 35 6.23 -5.38 -9.29
CA ALA A 35 6.13 -5.35 -7.83
C ALA A 35 4.69 -5.31 -7.28
N CYS A 36 3.69 -5.04 -8.13
CA CYS A 36 2.28 -4.93 -7.76
C CYS A 36 1.42 -6.06 -8.37
N ILE A 37 2.03 -7.10 -8.97
CA ILE A 37 1.31 -8.26 -9.50
C ILE A 37 0.59 -8.96 -8.35
N GLY A 38 -0.73 -9.15 -8.48
CA GLY A 38 -1.62 -9.57 -7.39
C GLY A 38 -2.57 -8.45 -6.89
N SER A 39 -2.46 -7.23 -7.43
CA SER A 39 -3.30 -6.06 -7.13
C SER A 39 -3.46 -5.78 -5.63
N PRO A 40 -2.42 -5.24 -4.96
CA PRO A 40 -2.57 -4.87 -3.56
C PRO A 40 -3.67 -3.82 -3.40
N ILE A 41 -4.45 -3.93 -2.33
CA ILE A 41 -5.30 -2.85 -1.82
C ILE A 41 -4.63 -2.38 -0.55
N ILE A 42 -4.19 -1.11 -0.53
CA ILE A 42 -3.50 -0.54 0.63
C ILE A 42 -4.44 0.44 1.32
N LEU A 43 -4.69 0.22 2.60
CA LEU A 43 -5.37 1.16 3.49
C LEU A 43 -4.30 1.96 4.23
N GLU A 44 -4.29 3.28 4.06
CA GLU A 44 -3.37 4.21 4.71
C GLU A 44 -4.16 5.20 5.56
N THR A 45 -3.61 5.53 6.74
CA THR A 45 -4.16 6.55 7.63
C THR A 45 -3.04 7.27 8.38
N TYR A 46 -3.33 8.48 8.85
CA TYR A 46 -2.44 9.23 9.73
C TYR A 46 -3.08 9.29 11.11
N THR A 47 -2.36 8.77 12.10
CA THR A 47 -2.87 8.62 13.45
C THR A 47 -1.75 8.82 14.48
N THR A 48 -2.12 9.23 15.69
CA THR A 48 -1.24 9.23 16.86
C THR A 48 -1.27 7.90 17.62
N HIS A 49 -2.17 6.99 17.23
CA HIS A 49 -2.25 5.65 17.77
C HIS A 49 -1.00 4.83 17.40
N LEU A 50 -0.58 3.95 18.30
CA LEU A 50 0.55 3.06 18.06
C LEU A 50 0.15 1.93 17.11
N ILE A 51 1.14 1.37 16.41
CA ILE A 51 0.92 0.18 15.59
C ILE A 51 0.42 -0.96 16.49
N GLY A 52 -0.69 -1.59 16.10
CA GLY A 52 -1.33 -2.65 16.87
C GLY A 52 -2.33 -2.17 17.94
N ASP A 53 -2.53 -0.86 18.08
CA ASP A 53 -3.65 -0.31 18.84
C ASP A 53 -4.97 -0.71 18.16
N PRO A 54 -5.94 -1.31 18.88
CA PRO A 54 -7.25 -1.64 18.32
C PRO A 54 -8.09 -0.39 17.99
N THR A 55 -7.62 0.80 18.34
CA THR A 55 -8.23 2.08 18.01
C THR A 55 -7.43 2.82 16.92
N PRO A 56 -8.10 3.40 15.90
CA PRO A 56 -9.55 3.41 15.67
C PRO A 56 -10.11 2.04 15.29
N SER A 57 -11.37 1.79 15.66
CA SER A 57 -12.07 0.62 15.14
C SER A 57 -12.19 0.74 13.63
N LEU A 58 -12.01 -0.37 12.91
CA LEU A 58 -12.24 -0.41 11.47
C LEU A 58 -13.72 -0.68 11.18
N PRO A 59 -14.25 -0.18 10.05
CA PRO A 59 -15.57 -0.57 9.57
C PRO A 59 -15.68 -2.09 9.41
N ASN A 60 -16.82 -2.68 9.76
CA ASN A 60 -17.05 -4.12 9.70
C ASN A 60 -16.99 -4.73 8.27
N PHE A 61 -17.07 -3.90 7.24
CA PHE A 61 -16.90 -4.32 5.84
C PHE A 61 -15.43 -4.39 5.41
N LEU A 62 -14.48 -3.96 6.26
CA LEU A 62 -13.05 -4.04 6.00
C LEU A 62 -12.41 -5.15 6.81
N GLU A 63 -11.67 -6.00 6.11
CA GLU A 63 -10.79 -6.99 6.69
C GLU A 63 -9.34 -6.59 6.37
N VAL A 64 -8.53 -6.34 7.41
CA VAL A 64 -7.10 -6.05 7.24
C VAL A 64 -6.34 -7.35 7.36
N VAL A 65 -5.74 -7.78 6.24
CA VAL A 65 -4.95 -9.02 6.16
C VAL A 65 -3.66 -8.89 6.96
N ARG A 66 -2.99 -7.73 6.88
CA ARG A 66 -1.67 -7.51 7.49
C ARG A 66 -1.34 -6.03 7.60
N GLU A 67 -0.67 -5.67 8.69
CA GLU A 67 -0.05 -4.36 8.87
C GLU A 67 1.28 -4.28 8.10
N ILE A 68 1.48 -3.20 7.35
CA ILE A 68 2.65 -2.99 6.46
C ILE A 68 3.39 -1.68 6.75
N THR A 69 3.01 -0.96 7.81
CA THR A 69 3.67 0.29 8.22
C THR A 69 5.16 0.06 8.46
N GLY A 70 6.00 0.86 7.80
CA GLY A 70 7.45 0.78 7.89
C GLY A 70 8.10 -0.25 6.96
N GLU A 71 7.33 -1.05 6.21
CA GLU A 71 7.90 -2.01 5.27
C GLU A 71 8.35 -1.34 3.97
N PRO A 72 9.66 -1.39 3.63
CA PRO A 72 10.17 -0.68 2.47
C PRO A 72 9.52 -1.14 1.16
N GLY A 73 9.18 -2.42 1.03
CA GLY A 73 8.60 -3.00 -0.19
C GLY A 73 7.29 -2.36 -0.63
N TYR A 74 6.51 -1.80 0.31
CA TYR A 74 5.23 -1.16 0.04
C TYR A 74 5.32 0.36 -0.07
N SER A 75 6.52 0.94 0.00
CA SER A 75 6.72 2.35 -0.29
C SER A 75 6.44 2.64 -1.78
N MET A 76 5.89 3.82 -2.08
CA MET A 76 5.70 4.27 -3.47
C MET A 76 7.01 4.22 -4.27
N PHE A 77 8.14 4.43 -3.61
CA PHE A 77 9.45 4.32 -4.22
C PHE A 77 9.75 2.89 -4.69
N ASN A 78 9.53 1.87 -3.87
CA ASN A 78 9.81 0.49 -4.29
C ASN A 78 8.73 -0.08 -5.21
N MET A 79 7.46 0.31 -5.03
CA MET A 79 6.36 -0.13 -5.91
C MET A 79 6.45 0.41 -7.34
N THR A 80 7.11 1.56 -7.53
CA THR A 80 7.37 2.12 -8.87
C THR A 80 8.62 1.54 -9.52
N SER A 81 9.34 0.62 -8.87
CA SER A 81 10.54 0.02 -9.45
C SER A 81 10.18 -0.82 -10.68
N SER A 82 10.90 -0.59 -11.77
CA SER A 82 10.77 -1.39 -13.00
C SER A 82 11.51 -2.73 -12.91
N THR A 83 12.38 -2.90 -11.89
CA THR A 83 13.02 -4.18 -11.60
C THR A 83 12.16 -4.98 -10.62
N PRO A 84 11.88 -6.27 -10.91
CA PRO A 84 11.21 -7.14 -9.96
C PRO A 84 12.07 -7.29 -8.68
N PRO A 85 11.44 -7.50 -7.50
CA PRO A 85 12.19 -7.70 -6.26
C PRO A 85 13.09 -8.93 -6.41
N THR A 86 14.41 -8.75 -6.22
CA THR A 86 15.38 -9.84 -6.22
C THR A 86 15.02 -10.79 -5.08
N THR A 87 14.53 -11.99 -5.42
CA THR A 87 14.32 -13.06 -4.44
C THR A 87 15.70 -13.56 -4.05
N ASN A 88 16.26 -13.05 -2.96
CA ASN A 88 17.42 -13.68 -2.34
C ASN A 88 16.94 -15.00 -1.72
N ASN A 89 17.10 -16.10 -2.47
CA ASN A 89 17.03 -17.45 -1.94
C ASN A 89 18.12 -17.60 -0.89
N ILE A 90 17.76 -17.49 0.38
CA ILE A 90 18.63 -17.94 1.47
C ILE A 90 18.48 -19.47 1.51
N SER A 91 19.58 -20.14 1.19
CA SER A 91 19.77 -21.60 1.24
C SER A 91 19.92 -22.06 2.69
#